data_AF-A0A6M0AM06-F1
#
_entry.id   AF-A0A6M0AM06-F1
#
_cell.length_a   1.000
_cell.length_b   1.000
_cell.length_c   1.000
_cell.angle_alpha   90.00
_cell.angle_beta   90.00
_cell.angle_gamma   90.00
#
_symmetry.space_group_name_H-M   'P 1'
#
loop_
_entity.id
_entity.type
_entity.pdbx_description
1 polymer ?
#
loop_
_entity_poly.entity_id
_entity_poly.type
_entity_poly.pdbx_seq_one_letter_code
_entity_poly.pdbx_strand_id
1 'polypeptide(L)'
;IWSPWEKLGGYCQYGVAAVSRGVNQLDCFVIGSMGKVYCRSWDGSAWKNWKNLGGYSIAGVAAASWGPDRLDVFVAAGDHALHHKWMG
;
A
#
# COMPACT_ATOMS: atom_id res chain seq x y z
N ILE A 1 11.14 -23.50 1.02
CA ILE A 1 10.67 -23.46 2.42
C ILE A 1 10.18 -22.04 2.67
N TRP A 2 8.98 -21.89 3.25
CA TRP A 2 8.43 -20.57 3.60
C TRP A 2 8.84 -20.20 5.03
N SER A 3 9.05 -18.91 5.29
CA SER A 3 9.17 -18.43 6.67
C SER A 3 7.84 -18.60 7.41
N PRO A 4 7.84 -18.63 8.75
CA PRO A 4 6.63 -18.39 9.50
C PRO A 4 6.04 -17.02 9.19
N TRP A 5 4.75 -16.84 9.49
CA TRP A 5 4.07 -15.55 9.36
C TRP A 5 4.66 -14.50 10.30
N GLU A 6 4.95 -13.31 9.78
CA GLU A 6 5.35 -12.13 10.57
C GLU A 6 4.18 -11.15 10.68
N LYS A 7 3.91 -10.67 11.89
CA LYS A 7 2.88 -9.65 12.12
C LYS A 7 3.44 -8.25 11.82
N LEU A 8 3.01 -7.64 10.71
CA LEU A 8 3.41 -6.28 10.31
C LEU A 8 2.56 -5.15 10.95
N GLY A 9 1.74 -5.46 11.95
CA GLY A 9 0.87 -4.48 12.60
C GLY A 9 -0.12 -3.80 11.63
N GLY A 10 -0.60 -2.61 11.99
CA GLY A 10 -1.60 -1.87 11.23
C GLY A 10 -3.04 -2.34 11.49
N TYR A 11 -4.00 -1.59 10.94
CA TYR A 11 -5.42 -1.94 10.91
C TYR A 11 -5.86 -2.00 9.44
N CYS A 12 -6.27 -3.19 8.99
CA CYS A 12 -6.57 -3.47 7.59
C CYS A 12 -8.03 -3.94 7.48
N GLN A 13 -8.91 -3.07 7.01
CA GLN A 13 -10.35 -3.34 7.01
C GLN A 13 -10.86 -3.87 5.66
N TYR A 14 -10.31 -3.37 4.54
CA TYR A 14 -10.86 -3.64 3.19
C TYR A 14 -9.88 -4.30 2.21
N GLY A 15 -8.68 -4.70 2.68
CA GLY A 15 -7.72 -5.46 1.88
C GLY A 15 -6.28 -4.93 1.95
N VAL A 16 -5.41 -5.60 1.20
CA VAL A 16 -3.98 -5.29 1.06
C VAL A 16 -3.56 -5.36 -0.41
N ALA A 17 -2.67 -4.47 -0.82
CA ALA A 17 -1.89 -4.58 -2.06
C ALA A 17 -0.41 -4.50 -1.73
N ALA A 18 0.44 -5.13 -2.54
CA ALA A 18 1.88 -5.01 -2.43
C ALA A 18 2.50 -4.86 -3.81
N VAL A 19 3.59 -4.10 -3.89
CA VAL A 19 4.34 -3.87 -5.13
C VAL A 19 5.82 -3.69 -4.80
N SER A 20 6.68 -4.05 -5.74
CA SER A 20 8.11 -3.78 -5.67
C SER A 20 8.46 -2.60 -6.56
N ARG A 21 9.17 -1.61 -6.01
CA ARG A 21 9.69 -0.44 -6.75
C ARG A 21 11.18 -0.56 -7.09
N GLY A 22 11.80 -1.67 -6.73
CA GLY A 22 13.23 -1.91 -6.90
C GLY A 22 13.65 -3.22 -6.25
N VAL A 23 14.87 -3.67 -6.57
CA VAL A 23 15.43 -4.87 -5.96
C VAL A 23 15.45 -4.71 -4.44
N ASN A 24 14.87 -5.69 -3.74
CA ASN A 24 14.79 -5.71 -2.28
C ASN A 24 14.06 -4.48 -1.68
N GLN A 25 13.14 -3.88 -2.44
CA GLN A 25 12.26 -2.81 -1.97
C GLN A 25 10.82 -3.17 -2.24
N LEU A 26 10.01 -3.15 -1.18
CA LEU A 26 8.58 -3.48 -1.24
C LEU A 26 7.77 -2.37 -0.58
N ASP A 27 6.59 -2.11 -1.12
CA ASP A 27 5.61 -1.19 -0.55
C ASP A 27 4.28 -1.92 -0.44
N CYS A 28 3.75 -1.99 0.77
CA CYS A 28 2.47 -2.60 1.10
C CYS A 28 1.45 -1.50 1.41
N PHE A 29 0.27 -1.58 0.78
CA PHE A 29 -0.83 -0.65 0.96
C PHE A 29 -2.01 -1.34 1.61
N VAL A 30 -2.67 -0.64 2.54
CA VAL A 30 -3.88 -1.12 3.20
C VAL A 30 -4.90 0.00 3.31
N ILE A 31 -6.17 -0.38 3.40
CA ILE A 31 -7.24 0.56 3.77
C ILE A 31 -7.53 0.38 5.26
N GLY A 32 -7.25 1.43 6.01
CA GLY A 32 -7.53 1.51 7.44
C GLY A 32 -8.86 2.19 7.74
N SER A 33 -9.00 2.66 8.99
CA SER A 33 -10.22 3.31 9.47
C SER A 33 -10.59 4.52 8.62
N MET A 34 -11.90 4.75 8.46
CA MET A 34 -12.45 5.86 7.66
C MET A 34 -11.94 5.88 6.20
N GLY A 35 -11.67 4.70 5.62
CA GLY A 35 -11.25 4.57 4.22
C GLY A 35 -9.86 5.13 3.93
N LYS A 36 -9.04 5.41 4.94
CA LYS A 36 -7.70 6.00 4.73
C LYS A 36 -6.73 4.98 4.15
N VAL A 37 -5.94 5.41 3.17
CA VAL A 37 -4.88 4.60 2.57
C VAL A 37 -3.63 4.73 3.43
N TYR A 38 -3.04 3.61 3.83
CA TYR A 38 -1.76 3.57 4.53
C TYR A 38 -0.74 2.78 3.73
N CYS A 39 0.54 3.16 3.84
CA CYS A 39 1.67 2.49 3.21
C CYS A 39 2.70 2.06 4.27
N ARG A 40 3.26 0.86 4.12
CA ARG A 40 4.44 0.40 4.86
C ARG A 40 5.47 -0.13 3.89
N SER A 41 6.69 0.34 4.03
CA SER A 41 7.77 0.04 3.08
C SER A 41 8.85 -0.82 3.72
N TRP A 42 9.36 -1.78 2.96
CA TRP A 42 10.63 -2.48 3.22
C TRP A 42 11.73 -1.79 2.42
N ASP A 43 12.81 -1.38 3.10
CA ASP A 43 13.93 -0.66 2.48
C ASP A 43 15.12 -1.54 2.09
N GLY A 44 14.98 -2.85 2.24
CA GLY A 44 16.05 -3.82 2.04
C GLY A 44 16.69 -4.34 3.34
N SER A 45 16.40 -3.69 4.46
CA SER A 45 16.95 -4.02 5.78
C SER A 45 15.91 -4.09 6.90
N ALA A 46 14.86 -3.26 6.83
CA ALA A 46 13.83 -3.16 7.85
C ALA A 46 12.51 -2.64 7.29
N TRP A 47 11.41 -3.08 7.91
CA TRP A 47 10.09 -2.48 7.70
C TRP A 47 10.02 -1.10 8.36
N LYS A 48 9.70 -0.06 7.58
CA LYS A 48 9.46 1.30 8.07
C LYS A 48 8.14 1.42 8.81
N ASN A 49 7.91 2.56 9.47
CA ASN A 49 6.62 2.85 10.10
C ASN A 49 5.52 3.01 9.04
N TRP A 50 4.28 2.70 9.44
CA TRP A 50 3.10 2.98 8.62
C TRP A 50 2.97 4.48 8.36
N LYS A 51 2.77 4.87 7.11
CA LYS A 51 2.52 6.23 6.66
C LYS A 51 1.07 6.37 6.22
N ASN A 52 0.37 7.37 6.76
CA ASN A 52 -0.96 7.75 6.28
C ASN A 52 -0.82 8.54 4.97
N LEU A 53 -1.45 8.07 3.90
CA LEU A 53 -1.46 8.73 2.59
C LEU A 53 -2.73 9.56 2.36
N GLY A 54 -3.67 9.56 3.31
CA GLY A 54 -4.95 10.25 3.20
C GLY A 54 -5.97 9.46 2.39
N GLY A 55 -6.75 10.18 1.58
CA GLY A 55 -7.79 9.59 0.74
C GLY A 55 -9.05 9.15 1.49
N TYR A 56 -9.94 8.50 0.75
CA TYR A 56 -11.16 7.85 1.23
C TYR A 56 -11.55 6.76 0.24
N SER A 57 -11.16 5.52 0.52
CA SER A 57 -11.55 4.33 -0.25
C SER A 57 -12.82 3.72 0.33
N ILE A 58 -13.71 3.29 -0.56
CA ILE A 58 -14.92 2.51 -0.23
C ILE A 58 -14.74 1.00 -0.49
N ALA A 59 -13.56 0.60 -1.00
CA ALA A 59 -13.23 -0.80 -1.32
C ALA A 59 -11.74 -1.10 -1.03
N GLY A 60 -11.25 -2.24 -1.52
CA GLY A 60 -9.83 -2.58 -1.48
C GLY A 60 -8.93 -1.62 -2.26
N VAL A 61 -7.62 -1.83 -2.14
CA VAL A 61 -6.59 -1.05 -2.81
C VAL A 61 -5.88 -1.90 -3.86
N ALA A 62 -5.45 -1.29 -4.96
CA ALA A 62 -4.55 -1.88 -5.93
C ALA A 62 -3.28 -1.04 -6.07
N ALA A 63 -2.17 -1.68 -6.40
CA ALA A 63 -0.88 -1.01 -6.60
C ALA A 63 -0.15 -1.60 -7.81
N ALA A 64 0.57 -0.75 -8.53
CA ALA A 64 1.41 -1.12 -9.66
C ALA A 64 2.70 -0.31 -9.68
N SER A 65 3.72 -0.83 -10.35
CA SER A 65 4.96 -0.13 -10.66
C SER A 65 5.34 -0.48 -12.09
N TRP A 66 5.74 0.52 -12.88
CA TRP A 66 6.19 0.36 -14.27
C TRP A 66 7.65 0.79 -14.46
N GLY A 67 8.35 1.12 -13.38
CA GLY A 67 9.75 1.52 -13.43
C GLY A 67 10.39 1.62 -12.04
N PRO A 68 11.73 1.69 -11.97
CA PRO A 68 12.45 1.90 -10.71
C PRO A 68 11.96 3.17 -10.00
N ASP A 69 11.81 3.09 -8.68
CA ASP A 69 11.35 4.16 -7.79
C ASP A 69 9.96 4.72 -8.10
N ARG A 70 9.23 4.12 -9.05
CA ARG A 70 7.85 4.44 -9.39
C ARG A 70 6.86 3.53 -8.65
N LEU A 71 5.80 4.13 -8.15
CA LEU A 71 4.65 3.47 -7.53
C LEU A 71 3.37 4.20 -7.93
N ASP A 72 2.34 3.45 -8.28
CA ASP A 72 1.00 3.93 -8.59
C ASP A 72 0.00 3.15 -7.72
N VAL A 73 -0.91 3.86 -7.03
CA VAL A 73 -1.89 3.31 -6.10
C VAL A 73 -3.30 3.75 -6.52
N PHE A 74 -4.21 2.79 -6.55
CA PHE A 74 -5.56 2.96 -7.07
C PHE A 74 -6.61 2.56 -6.04
N VAL A 75 -7.66 3.36 -5.92
CA VAL A 75 -8.79 3.11 -5.02
C VAL A 75 -10.11 3.50 -5.69
N ALA A 76 -11.19 2.81 -5.34
CA ALA A 76 -12.55 3.32 -5.58
C ALA A 76 -12.89 4.29 -4.45
N ALA A 77 -13.17 5.55 -4.77
CA ALA A 77 -13.40 6.59 -3.77
C ALA A 77 -14.90 6.82 -3.48
N GLY A 78 -15.19 7.73 -2.57
CA GLY A 78 -16.57 8.02 -2.11
C GLY A 78 -17.50 8.61 -3.17
N ASP A 79 -16.94 9.15 -4.25
CA ASP A 79 -17.66 9.59 -5.46
C ASP A 79 -17.89 8.44 -6.47
N HIS A 80 -17.57 7.20 -6.08
CA HIS A 80 -17.60 6.02 -6.93
C HIS A 80 -16.67 6.07 -8.15
N ALA A 81 -15.72 7.00 -8.18
CA ALA A 81 -14.72 7.08 -9.23
C ALA A 81 -13.42 6.35 -8.86
N LEU A 82 -12.63 6.00 -9.88
CA LEU A 82 -11.26 5.53 -9.73
C LEU A 82 -10.36 6.72 -9.39
N HIS A 83 -9.77 6.70 -8.20
CA HIS A 83 -8.76 7.68 -7.79
C HIS A 83 -7.37 7.05 -7.84
N HIS A 84 -6.40 7.86 -8.24
CA HIS A 84 -5.02 7.45 -8.43
C HIS A 84 -4.06 8.38 -7.69
N LYS A 85 -3.07 7.80 -6.99
CA LYS A 85 -1.97 8.52 -6.37
C LYS A 85 -0.65 7.82 -6.68
N TRP A 86 0.40 8.60 -6.96
CA TRP A 86 1.70 8.06 -7.31
C TRP A 86 2.86 8.66 -6.52
N MET A 87 3.98 7.95 -6.53
CA MET A 87 5.33 8.37 -6.16
C MET A 87 6.27 7.95 -7.29
N GLY A 88 7.25 8.78 -7.65
CA GLY A 88 8.20 8.52 -8.73
C GLY A 88 9.21 9.65 -8.83
#